data_AF-A0A949I6C2-F1
#
_entry.id   AF-A0A949I6C2-F1
#
_cell.length_a   1.000
_cell.length_b   1.000
_cell.length_c   1.000
_cell.angle_alpha   90.00
_cell.angle_beta   90.00
_cell.angle_gamma   90.00
#
_symmetry.space_group_name_H-M   'P 1'
#
loop_
_entity.id
_entity.type
_entity.pdbx_description
1 polymer ?
#
loop_
_entity_poly.entity_id
_entity_poly.type
_entity_poly.pdbx_seq_one_letter_code
_entity_poly.pdbx_strand_id
1 'polypeptide(L)'
;MAASSPARLLLIRHARSTAAGRLAGRLDVPATLPAAAALAQARGQLACLLPGSCNLFSSPALRCRQTAEALLPDTAITEDSRLWEQHFG
;
A
#
# COMPACT_ATOMS: atom_id res chain seq x y z
N MET A 1 -0.20 -36.88 0.08
CA MET A 1 -0.69 -35.48 0.07
C MET A 1 0.50 -34.58 -0.24
N ALA A 2 0.48 -33.84 -1.35
CA ALA A 2 1.54 -32.88 -1.65
C ALA A 2 1.46 -31.72 -0.63
N ALA A 3 2.60 -31.32 -0.07
CA ALA A 3 2.64 -30.17 0.82
C ALA A 3 2.24 -28.90 0.05
N SER A 4 1.29 -28.13 0.58
CA SER A 4 0.95 -26.81 0.04
C SER A 4 2.14 -25.88 0.24
N SER A 5 2.53 -25.14 -0.80
CA SER A 5 3.55 -24.10 -0.70
C SER A 5 3.15 -23.06 0.36
N PRO A 6 4.11 -22.53 1.14
CA PRO A 6 3.79 -21.56 2.18
C PRO A 6 3.17 -20.31 1.57
N ALA A 7 2.07 -19.83 2.18
CA ALA A 7 1.47 -18.56 1.80
C ALA A 7 2.44 -17.40 2.08
N ARG A 8 2.53 -16.47 1.14
CA ARG A 8 3.37 -15.26 1.27
C ARG A 8 2.48 -14.04 1.43
N LEU A 9 2.83 -13.17 2.37
CA LEU A 9 2.18 -11.88 2.58
C LEU A 9 3.24 -10.77 2.47
N LEU A 10 2.97 -9.78 1.61
CA LEU A 10 3.78 -8.57 1.49
C LEU A 10 3.00 -7.40 2.11
N LEU A 11 3.64 -6.69 3.03
CA LEU A 11 3.07 -5.52 3.69
C LEU A 11 3.82 -4.27 3.25
N ILE A 12 3.08 -3.28 2.75
CA ILE A 12 3.63 -1.99 2.33
C ILE A 12 2.96 -0.92 3.18
N ARG A 13 3.76 -0.13 3.90
CA ARG A 13 3.28 1.07 4.58
C ARG A 13 3.15 2.20 3.57
N HIS A 14 2.08 2.99 3.68
CA HIS A 14 1.87 4.16 2.85
C HIS A 14 3.07 5.15 2.92
N ALA A 15 3.28 5.93 1.86
CA ALA A 15 4.22 7.04 1.85
C ALA A 15 3.89 8.07 2.93
N ARG A 16 4.81 8.97 3.26
CA ARG A 16 4.59 10.00 4.31
C ARG A 16 3.25 10.70 4.09
N SER A 17 2.45 10.85 5.14
CA SER A 17 1.22 11.64 5.04
C SER A 17 1.50 13.13 5.16
N THR A 18 0.58 13.94 4.67
CA THR A 18 0.58 15.40 4.82
C THR A 18 0.30 15.88 6.25
N ALA A 19 0.01 14.96 7.19
CA ALA A 19 -0.21 15.28 8.61
C ALA A 19 1.06 15.73 9.36
N ALA A 20 2.22 15.78 8.69
CA ALA A 20 3.45 16.39 9.19
C ALA A 20 3.90 15.89 10.58
N GLY A 21 3.77 14.58 10.84
CA GLY A 21 4.16 13.96 12.12
C GLY A 21 3.08 13.99 13.20
N ARG A 22 1.89 14.51 12.91
CA ARG A 22 0.71 14.42 13.79
C ARG A 22 -0.02 13.10 13.59
N LEU A 23 -0.81 12.71 14.60
CA LEU A 23 -1.72 11.57 14.51
C LEU A 23 -2.82 11.88 13.49
N ALA A 24 -2.88 11.08 12.41
CA ALA A 24 -3.93 11.19 11.41
C ALA A 24 -5.11 10.26 11.70
N GLY A 25 -4.87 9.04 12.22
CA GLY A 25 -5.92 8.05 12.46
C GLY A 25 -6.82 7.85 11.24
N ARG A 26 -8.13 8.05 11.44
CA ARG A 26 -9.15 8.01 10.39
C ARG A 26 -9.33 9.31 9.60
N LEU A 27 -8.58 10.37 9.91
CA LEU A 27 -8.56 11.57 9.07
C LEU A 27 -8.01 11.20 7.68
N ASP A 28 -8.78 11.56 6.66
CA ASP A 28 -8.48 11.18 5.28
C ASP A 28 -7.51 12.17 4.62
N VAL A 29 -6.24 12.06 4.99
CA VAL A 29 -5.17 12.95 4.52
C VAL A 29 -4.43 12.38 3.30
N PRO A 30 -3.96 13.23 2.36
CA PRO A 30 -3.12 12.80 1.25
C PRO A 30 -1.74 12.27 1.67
N ALA A 31 -1.11 11.50 0.78
CA ALA A 31 0.30 11.16 0.83
C ALA A 31 1.17 12.21 0.13
N THR A 32 2.37 12.40 0.66
CA THR A 32 3.50 13.05 -0.02
C THR A 32 4.32 11.96 -0.68
N LEU A 33 4.10 11.77 -2.00
CA LEU A 33 4.79 10.74 -2.76
C LEU A 33 6.28 11.07 -2.97
N PRO A 34 7.16 10.06 -3.00
CA PRO A 34 8.57 10.24 -3.38
C PRO A 34 8.73 10.74 -4.82
N ALA A 35 9.93 11.22 -5.14
CA ALA A 35 10.30 11.56 -6.51
C ALA A 35 10.15 10.34 -7.46
N ALA A 36 9.89 10.61 -8.73
CA ALA A 36 9.63 9.58 -9.75
C ALA A 36 10.73 8.50 -9.83
N ALA A 37 12.01 8.86 -9.67
CA ALA A 37 13.11 7.90 -9.69
C ALA A 37 13.03 6.89 -8.52
N ALA A 38 12.68 7.35 -7.33
CA ALA A 38 12.50 6.47 -6.16
C ALA A 38 11.28 5.56 -6.33
N LEU A 39 10.19 6.08 -6.90
CA LEU A 39 9.01 5.27 -7.24
C LEU A 39 9.34 4.20 -8.29
N ALA A 40 10.08 4.55 -9.34
CA ALA A 40 10.51 3.59 -10.36
C ALA A 40 11.36 2.46 -9.78
N GLN A 41 12.29 2.79 -8.87
CA GLN A 41 13.08 1.79 -8.15
C GLN A 41 12.19 0.86 -7.31
N ALA A 42 11.26 1.42 -6.54
CA ALA A 42 10.34 0.64 -5.72
C ALA A 42 9.44 -0.29 -6.56
N ARG A 43 8.96 0.19 -7.72
CA ARG A 43 8.20 -0.63 -8.69
C ARG A 43 9.02 -1.82 -9.19
N GLY A 44 10.28 -1.60 -9.55
CA GLY A 44 11.18 -2.67 -9.99
C GLY A 44 11.40 -3.73 -8.93
N GLN A 45 11.61 -3.33 -7.68
CA GLN A 45 11.75 -4.25 -6.55
C GLN A 45 10.45 -5.05 -6.31
N LEU A 46 9.31 -4.37 -6.39
CA LEU A 46 8.00 -5.01 -6.19
C LEU A 46 7.71 -6.04 -7.28
N ALA A 47 8.04 -5.75 -8.54
CA ALA A 47 7.88 -6.69 -9.65
C ALA A 47 8.67 -7.99 -9.47
N CYS A 48 9.84 -7.94 -8.82
CA CYS A 48 10.61 -9.15 -8.49
C CYS A 48 10.02 -9.96 -7.33
N LEU A 49 9.22 -9.32 -6.46
CA LEU A 49 8.66 -9.95 -5.26
C LEU A 49 7.26 -10.54 -5.50
N LEU A 50 6.46 -9.89 -6.36
CA LEU A 50 5.09 -10.28 -6.65
C LEU A 50 5.05 -11.45 -7.65
N PRO A 51 4.31 -12.53 -7.33
CA PRO A 51 3.98 -13.53 -8.33
C PRO A 51 3.02 -12.92 -9.37
N GLY A 52 2.94 -13.54 -10.56
CA GLY A 52 2.05 -13.08 -11.64
C GLY A 52 0.56 -13.00 -11.28
N SER A 53 0.13 -13.69 -10.21
CA SER A 53 -1.20 -13.54 -9.62
C SER A 53 -1.11 -13.46 -8.08
N CYS A 54 -1.66 -12.40 -7.51
CA CYS A 54 -1.84 -12.26 -6.06
C CYS A 54 -3.07 -11.40 -5.75
N ASN A 55 -3.62 -11.58 -4.55
CA ASN A 55 -4.67 -10.69 -4.07
C ASN A 55 -4.06 -9.39 -3.58
N LEU A 56 -4.61 -8.26 -4.02
CA LEU A 56 -4.15 -6.93 -3.67
C LEU A 56 -5.20 -6.23 -2.84
N PHE A 57 -4.79 -5.78 -1.65
CA PHE A 57 -5.65 -5.06 -0.73
C PHE A 57 -5.01 -3.73 -0.32
N SER A 58 -5.84 -2.72 -0.12
CA SER A 58 -5.43 -1.44 0.46
C SER A 58 -6.42 -0.98 1.51
N SER A 59 -5.93 -0.19 2.45
CA SER A 59 -6.80 0.66 3.27
C SER A 59 -7.55 1.66 2.38
N PRO A 60 -8.80 2.03 2.72
CA PRO A 60 -9.55 3.07 1.99
C PRO A 60 -8.96 4.48 2.17
N ALA A 61 -8.08 4.69 3.15
CA ALA A 61 -7.43 5.98 3.39
C ALA A 61 -6.69 6.50 2.14
N LEU A 62 -6.89 7.76 1.79
CA LEU A 62 -6.35 8.43 0.60
C LEU A 62 -4.82 8.26 0.48
N ARG A 63 -4.08 8.45 1.57
CA ARG A 63 -2.63 8.21 1.62
C ARG A 63 -2.22 6.79 1.20
N CYS A 64 -3.03 5.79 1.55
CA CYS A 64 -2.78 4.39 1.19
C CYS A 64 -3.10 4.16 -0.28
N ARG A 65 -4.26 4.63 -0.75
CA ARG A 65 -4.67 4.52 -2.17
C ARG A 65 -3.68 5.20 -3.11
N GLN A 66 -3.26 6.42 -2.80
CA GLN A 66 -2.26 7.16 -3.58
C GLN A 66 -0.89 6.45 -3.61
N THR A 67 -0.48 5.84 -2.49
CA THR A 67 0.77 5.06 -2.47
C THR A 67 0.64 3.81 -3.32
N ALA A 68 -0.49 3.12 -3.22
CA ALA A 68 -0.75 1.88 -3.93
C ALA A 68 -0.82 2.12 -5.45
N GLU A 69 -1.56 3.13 -5.90
CA GLU A 69 -1.63 3.57 -7.30
C GLU A 69 -0.25 4.00 -7.82
N ALA A 70 0.55 4.68 -6.99
CA ALA A 70 1.91 5.05 -7.37
C ALA A 70 2.86 3.85 -7.50
N LEU A 71 2.63 2.73 -6.81
CA LEU A 71 3.47 1.53 -6.89
C LEU A 71 2.96 0.49 -7.89
N LEU A 72 1.66 0.43 -8.12
CA LEU A 72 0.99 -0.55 -8.97
C LEU A 72 0.00 0.18 -9.89
N PRO A 73 0.51 1.01 -10.83
CA PRO A 73 -0.36 1.71 -11.77
C PRO A 73 -1.21 0.72 -12.56
N ASP A 74 -2.43 1.14 -12.91
CA ASP A 74 -3.38 0.37 -13.73
C ASP A 74 -3.76 -1.01 -13.16
N THR A 75 -3.49 -1.24 -11.87
CA THR A 75 -3.80 -2.50 -11.19
C THR A 75 -5.01 -2.32 -10.28
N ALA A 76 -5.99 -3.21 -10.40
CA ALA A 76 -7.15 -3.21 -9.51
C ALA A 76 -6.74 -3.65 -8.10
N ILE A 77 -7.06 -2.83 -7.10
CA ILE A 77 -6.76 -3.08 -5.68
C ILE A 77 -8.07 -3.03 -4.91
N THR A 78 -8.33 -4.07 -4.11
CA THR A 78 -9.54 -4.14 -3.30
C THR A 78 -9.36 -3.32 -2.03
N GLU A 79 -10.26 -2.39 -1.76
CA GLU A 79 -10.25 -1.65 -0.49
C GLU A 79 -10.89 -2.48 0.62
N ASP A 80 -10.24 -2.52 1.78
CA ASP A 80 -10.76 -3.19 2.97
C ASP A 80 -10.79 -2.21 4.15
N SER A 81 -11.99 -1.91 4.64
CA SER A 81 -12.21 -0.96 5.73
C SER A 81 -11.54 -1.37 7.05
N ARG A 82 -11.25 -2.66 7.23
CA ARG A 82 -10.53 -3.19 8.40
C ARG A 82 -9.05 -2.81 8.39
N LEU A 83 -8.51 -2.41 7.24
CA LEU A 83 -7.14 -1.93 7.09
C LEU A 83 -7.00 -0.42 7.35
N TRP A 84 -8.09 0.29 7.70
CA TRP A 84 -7.98 1.69 8.13
C TRP A 84 -7.30 1.76 9.50
N GLU A 85 -6.30 2.65 9.60
CA GLU A 85 -5.65 3.03 10.86
C GLU A 85 -6.67 3.29 11.98
N GLN A 86 -6.24 3.02 13.21
CA GLN A 86 -7.05 3.20 14.40
C GLN A 86 -7.64 4.61 14.48
N HIS A 87 -8.86 4.72 15.01
CA HIS A 87 -9.38 6.00 15.46
C HIS A 87 -8.65 6.43 16.74
N PHE A 88 -8.04 7.62 16.76
CA PHE A 88 -7.28 8.10 17.92
C PHE A 88 -8.10 8.97 18.88
N GLY A 89 -9.39 9.20 18.59
CA GLY A 89 -10.27 10.02 19.42
C GLY A 89 -11.17 10.87 18.56
#